data_AF-A0A953P1Q8-F1
#
_entry.id   AF-A0A953P1Q8-F1
#
_cell.length_a   1.000
_cell.length_b   1.000
_cell.length_c   1.000
_cell.angle_alpha   90.00
_cell.angle_beta   90.00
_cell.angle_gamma   90.00
#
_symmetry.space_group_name_H-M   'P 1'
#
loop_
_entity.id
_entity.type
_entity.pdbx_description
1 polymer ?
#
loop_
_entity_poly.entity_id
_entity_poly.type
_entity_poly.pdbx_seq_one_letter_code
_entity_poly.pdbx_strand_id
1 'polypeptide(L)'
;MNKVLVALLLLATAGTLLASPMPPAMQAGQKVIKDPGEYNAYMSALNTADPAQKANMMESFLKQYPDSVVKTDALENAMAAYQQAGNAAKVEETAKRLLQNDGNNVRALAILAYLERSKGTPEAARSGRNYSETGLQAIKTWARPEGMSDDEFGKLRTQMSFIFNGAAGFGALQNKEFSVARDYYVKALAIDMNSLQDAYQAGIAELSMTPQDLTGYWHIAKAQGLAQAQNNAAGAKAIGDYGKGQYKRYHGSNDGWDAFAAQAMAQTTAPPADQLAKLITPKPTACDIAVQAVNDAMKSDGIKDLSFGDYEFVLGQRDCSAAGKQAAETIWKYIQDKQKGGEAKLKLVGVKVIAATTETVDAALTEDNQKENKADLHVVLEKPVTKPPEPGSTTDVTGIITSYTPEPFMFTMEKAELPAAAKPTPPRPRPGTKSKPSAGKSGARRPAA
;
A
#
# COMPACT_ATOMS: atom_id res chain seq x y z
N MET A 1 -26.96 2.37 -15.96
CA MET A 1 -26.35 1.55 -17.03
C MET A 1 -24.92 2.02 -17.20
N ASN A 2 -23.94 1.13 -17.01
CA ASN A 2 -22.52 1.51 -16.94
C ASN A 2 -22.04 2.09 -18.29
N LYS A 3 -21.26 3.18 -18.30
CA LYS A 3 -20.83 3.86 -19.55
C LYS A 3 -20.13 2.92 -20.55
N VAL A 4 -19.51 1.85 -20.07
CA VAL A 4 -18.87 0.80 -20.89
C VAL A 4 -19.87 -0.05 -21.67
N LEU A 5 -21.04 -0.38 -21.08
CA LEU A 5 -22.13 -1.08 -21.77
C LEU A 5 -22.77 -0.19 -22.84
N VAL A 6 -22.85 1.13 -22.58
CA VAL A 6 -23.33 2.13 -23.55
C VAL A 6 -22.32 2.34 -24.69
N ALA A 7 -21.02 2.26 -24.43
CA ALA A 7 -19.99 2.37 -25.47
C ALA A 7 -19.97 1.18 -26.44
N LEU A 8 -20.33 -0.03 -25.99
CA LEU A 8 -20.56 -1.18 -26.88
C LEU A 8 -21.84 -1.04 -27.73
N LEU A 9 -22.78 -0.19 -27.32
CA LEU A 9 -24.06 0.05 -28.01
C LEU A 9 -23.94 1.05 -29.18
N LEU A 10 -22.86 1.84 -29.25
CA LEU A 10 -22.77 3.03 -30.12
C LEU A 10 -22.07 2.83 -31.48
N LEU A 11 -21.60 1.62 -31.82
CA LEU A 11 -20.92 1.33 -33.10
C LEU A 11 -21.85 0.75 -34.19
N ALA A 12 -23.16 1.00 -34.09
CA ALA A 12 -24.14 0.56 -35.08
C ALA A 12 -25.05 1.72 -35.51
N THR A 13 -24.47 2.76 -36.11
CA THR A 13 -25.25 3.75 -36.89
C THR A 13 -24.87 3.61 -38.35
N ALA A 14 -25.83 3.14 -39.14
CA ALA A 14 -25.75 2.96 -40.58
C ALA A 14 -25.32 4.27 -41.28
N GLY A 15 -24.20 4.21 -42.00
CA GLY A 15 -23.80 5.24 -42.95
C GLY A 15 -24.58 5.09 -44.26
N THR A 16 -25.27 6.14 -44.66
CA THR A 16 -25.85 6.31 -46.00
C THR A 16 -24.72 6.31 -47.05
N LEU A 17 -24.74 5.33 -47.96
CA LEU A 17 -23.78 5.19 -49.05
C LEU A 17 -24.08 6.20 -50.18
N LEU A 18 -23.14 7.11 -50.41
CA LEU A 18 -22.87 7.64 -51.75
C LEU A 18 -21.83 6.73 -52.41
N ALA A 19 -22.20 6.11 -53.51
CA ALA A 19 -21.36 5.13 -54.22
C ALA A 19 -20.18 5.81 -54.93
N SER A 20 -18.96 5.34 -54.67
CA SER A 20 -17.79 5.53 -55.52
C SER A 20 -17.16 4.16 -55.78
N PRO A 21 -16.77 3.82 -57.01
CA PRO A 21 -16.25 2.50 -57.33
C PRO A 21 -14.80 2.36 -56.84
N MET A 22 -14.56 1.49 -55.86
CA MET A 22 -13.22 1.03 -55.46
C MET A 22 -12.87 -0.30 -56.12
N PRO A 23 -11.57 -0.55 -56.41
CA PRO A 23 -11.10 -1.77 -57.05
C PRO A 23 -11.28 -3.02 -56.16
N PRO A 24 -11.43 -4.22 -56.75
CA PRO A 24 -11.75 -5.43 -56.01
C PRO A 24 -10.56 -5.87 -55.14
N ALA A 25 -10.72 -5.73 -53.81
CA ALA A 25 -9.86 -6.39 -52.85
C ALA A 25 -10.12 -7.90 -52.89
N MET A 26 -9.04 -8.68 -52.99
CA MET A 26 -9.03 -10.14 -52.99
C MET A 26 -9.66 -10.64 -51.67
N GLN A 27 -10.91 -11.09 -51.72
CA GLN A 27 -11.65 -11.59 -50.56
C GLN A 27 -11.23 -13.02 -50.20
N ALA A 28 -10.75 -13.19 -48.97
CA ALA A 28 -10.68 -14.50 -48.35
C ALA A 28 -12.10 -15.03 -48.13
N GLY A 29 -12.43 -16.15 -48.79
CA GLY A 29 -13.57 -17.04 -48.51
C GLY A 29 -14.88 -16.39 -48.05
N GLN A 30 -15.60 -15.73 -48.95
CA GLN A 30 -16.94 -15.21 -48.66
C GLN A 30 -17.86 -16.38 -48.23
N LYS A 31 -18.49 -16.27 -47.05
CA LYS A 31 -19.46 -17.26 -46.57
C LYS A 31 -20.74 -17.14 -47.41
N VAL A 32 -20.88 -17.97 -48.43
CA VAL A 32 -22.05 -17.94 -49.32
C VAL A 32 -23.12 -18.92 -48.84
N ILE A 33 -24.27 -18.38 -48.42
CA ILE A 33 -25.48 -19.18 -48.19
C ILE A 33 -26.03 -19.60 -49.55
N LYS A 34 -26.10 -20.91 -49.80
CA LYS A 34 -26.53 -21.46 -51.10
C LYS A 34 -28.05 -21.68 -51.18
N ASP A 35 -28.69 -21.99 -50.07
CA ASP A 35 -30.13 -22.23 -50.02
C ASP A 35 -30.88 -20.88 -50.01
N PRO A 36 -31.80 -20.63 -50.97
CA PRO A 36 -32.55 -19.39 -51.03
C PRO A 36 -33.45 -19.15 -49.81
N GLY A 37 -33.98 -20.22 -49.20
CA GLY A 37 -34.81 -20.14 -47.99
C GLY A 37 -33.99 -19.71 -46.78
N GLU A 38 -32.81 -20.31 -46.59
CA GLU A 38 -31.83 -19.95 -45.57
C GLU A 38 -31.38 -18.49 -45.74
N TYR A 39 -31.02 -18.09 -46.97
CA TYR A 39 -30.58 -16.72 -47.25
C TYR A 39 -31.68 -15.70 -46.91
N ASN A 40 -32.91 -15.95 -47.35
CA ASN A 40 -34.04 -15.06 -47.09
C ASN A 40 -34.36 -14.97 -45.59
N ALA A 41 -34.33 -16.10 -44.87
CA ALA A 41 -34.53 -16.13 -43.42
C ALA A 41 -33.44 -15.34 -42.67
N TYR A 42 -32.18 -15.53 -43.05
CA TYR A 42 -31.04 -14.82 -42.45
C TYR A 42 -31.13 -13.30 -42.70
N MET A 43 -31.34 -12.88 -43.95
CA MET A 43 -31.44 -11.46 -44.30
C MET A 43 -32.66 -10.78 -43.69
N SER A 44 -33.79 -11.50 -43.58
CA SER A 44 -34.98 -11.00 -42.89
C SER A 44 -34.70 -10.74 -41.41
N ALA A 45 -34.04 -11.68 -40.72
CA ALA A 45 -33.61 -11.47 -39.34
C ALA A 45 -32.61 -10.31 -39.23
N LEU A 46 -31.63 -10.24 -40.14
CA LEU A 46 -30.56 -9.23 -40.10
C LEU A 46 -31.09 -7.79 -40.23
N ASN A 47 -32.10 -7.61 -41.09
CA ASN A 47 -32.71 -6.31 -41.38
C ASN A 47 -33.85 -5.95 -40.41
N THR A 48 -34.13 -6.77 -39.41
CA THR A 48 -35.15 -6.48 -38.38
C THR A 48 -34.67 -5.33 -37.49
N ALA A 49 -35.49 -4.29 -37.36
CA ALA A 49 -35.13 -3.07 -36.63
C ALA A 49 -35.24 -3.21 -35.10
N ASP A 50 -36.30 -3.86 -34.60
CA ASP A 50 -36.48 -4.06 -33.17
C ASP A 50 -35.42 -5.05 -32.62
N PRO A 51 -34.61 -4.67 -31.62
CA PRO A 51 -33.53 -5.53 -31.14
C PRO A 51 -34.00 -6.86 -30.54
N ALA A 52 -35.11 -6.86 -29.79
CA ALA A 52 -35.63 -8.08 -29.19
C ALA A 52 -36.17 -9.05 -30.25
N GLN A 53 -36.89 -8.52 -31.24
CA GLN A 53 -37.39 -9.28 -32.38
C GLN A 53 -36.24 -9.80 -33.25
N LYS A 54 -35.24 -8.97 -33.56
CA LYS A 54 -34.04 -9.39 -34.30
C LYS A 54 -33.34 -10.55 -33.62
N ALA A 55 -33.14 -10.47 -32.30
CA ALA A 55 -32.55 -11.56 -31.53
C ALA A 55 -33.38 -12.86 -31.65
N ASN A 56 -34.70 -12.76 -31.47
CA ASN A 56 -35.59 -13.92 -31.58
C ASN A 56 -35.61 -14.53 -33.00
N MET A 57 -35.52 -13.70 -34.05
CA MET A 57 -35.45 -14.16 -35.43
C MET A 57 -34.11 -14.83 -35.74
N MET A 58 -33.01 -14.30 -35.23
CA MET A 58 -31.69 -14.96 -35.34
C MET A 58 -31.67 -16.31 -34.62
N GLU A 59 -32.28 -16.41 -33.43
CA GLU A 59 -32.43 -17.69 -32.72
C GLU A 59 -33.34 -18.67 -33.48
N SER A 60 -34.39 -18.18 -34.14
CA SER A 60 -35.27 -18.99 -34.97
C SER A 60 -34.54 -19.52 -36.21
N PHE A 61 -33.75 -18.66 -36.86
CA PHE A 61 -32.86 -19.04 -37.96
C PHE A 61 -31.89 -20.14 -37.53
N LEU A 62 -31.23 -19.98 -36.38
CA LEU A 62 -30.28 -20.98 -35.84
C LEU A 62 -30.93 -22.32 -35.51
N LYS A 63 -32.21 -22.33 -35.13
CA LYS A 63 -32.97 -23.58 -34.92
C LYS A 63 -33.34 -24.24 -36.24
N GLN A 64 -33.69 -23.45 -37.25
CA GLN A 64 -34.10 -23.94 -38.55
C GLN A 64 -32.91 -24.43 -39.39
N TYR A 65 -31.76 -23.78 -39.26
CA TYR A 65 -30.53 -24.04 -40.01
C TYR A 65 -29.33 -24.23 -39.06
N PRO A 66 -29.28 -25.32 -38.27
CA PRO A 66 -28.26 -25.53 -37.23
C PRO A 66 -26.84 -25.73 -37.77
N ASP A 67 -26.71 -26.10 -39.04
CA ASP A 67 -25.46 -26.35 -39.77
C ASP A 67 -25.11 -25.22 -40.75
N SER A 68 -25.79 -24.07 -40.63
CA SER A 68 -25.56 -22.91 -41.49
C SER A 68 -24.10 -22.47 -41.49
N VAL A 69 -23.58 -22.11 -42.67
CA VAL A 69 -22.23 -21.53 -42.81
C VAL A 69 -22.11 -20.17 -42.11
N VAL A 70 -23.23 -19.48 -41.86
CA VAL A 70 -23.30 -18.20 -41.12
C VAL A 70 -23.73 -18.38 -39.66
N LYS A 71 -23.72 -19.60 -39.11
CA LYS A 71 -24.12 -19.88 -37.71
C LYS A 71 -23.43 -18.98 -36.69
N THR A 72 -22.12 -18.80 -36.78
CA THR A 72 -21.36 -17.90 -35.89
C THR A 72 -21.85 -16.47 -36.03
N ASP A 73 -22.07 -16.00 -37.25
CA ASP A 73 -22.48 -14.61 -37.52
C ASP A 73 -23.91 -14.37 -37.04
N ALA A 74 -24.80 -15.35 -37.17
CA ALA A 74 -26.16 -15.32 -36.62
C ALA A 74 -26.14 -15.28 -35.08
N LEU A 75 -25.28 -16.06 -34.43
CA LEU A 75 -25.11 -16.02 -32.97
C LEU A 75 -24.54 -14.67 -32.50
N GLU A 76 -23.56 -14.11 -33.21
CA GLU A 76 -23.01 -12.77 -32.90
C GLU A 76 -24.08 -11.68 -33.05
N ASN A 77 -24.89 -11.75 -34.11
CA ASN A 77 -26.00 -10.83 -34.32
C ASN A 77 -27.09 -10.98 -33.25
N ALA A 78 -27.43 -12.20 -32.84
CA ALA A 78 -28.36 -12.45 -31.74
C ALA A 78 -27.84 -11.86 -30.44
N MET A 79 -26.56 -12.08 -30.11
CA MET A 79 -25.92 -11.56 -28.90
C MET A 79 -25.92 -10.02 -28.90
N ALA A 80 -25.53 -9.38 -30.00
CA ALA A 80 -25.54 -7.93 -30.13
C ALA A 80 -26.96 -7.35 -30.01
N ALA A 81 -27.96 -8.01 -30.61
CA ALA A 81 -29.35 -7.61 -30.51
C ALA A 81 -29.91 -7.78 -29.09
N TYR A 82 -29.57 -8.87 -28.38
CA TYR A 82 -29.90 -9.02 -26.96
C TYR A 82 -29.24 -7.96 -26.08
N GLN A 83 -28.01 -7.57 -26.40
CA GLN A 83 -27.31 -6.50 -25.70
C GLN A 83 -28.00 -5.16 -25.89
N GLN A 84 -28.41 -4.83 -27.12
CA GLN A 84 -29.18 -3.63 -27.42
C GLN A 84 -30.56 -3.64 -26.75
N ALA A 85 -31.19 -4.81 -26.66
CA ALA A 85 -32.44 -5.02 -25.94
C ALA A 85 -32.30 -5.00 -24.40
N GLY A 86 -31.08 -4.88 -23.86
CA GLY A 86 -30.81 -4.90 -22.42
C GLY A 86 -31.00 -6.27 -21.74
N ASN A 87 -31.07 -7.36 -22.51
CA ASN A 87 -31.28 -8.70 -21.97
C ASN A 87 -29.95 -9.36 -21.58
N ALA A 88 -29.41 -8.97 -20.43
CA ALA A 88 -28.10 -9.44 -19.95
C ALA A 88 -28.00 -10.98 -19.82
N ALA A 89 -29.08 -11.66 -19.40
CA ALA A 89 -29.08 -13.11 -19.26
C ALA A 89 -28.90 -13.81 -20.62
N LYS A 90 -29.61 -13.33 -21.65
CA LYS A 90 -29.45 -13.86 -23.01
C LYS A 90 -28.11 -13.50 -23.64
N VAL A 91 -27.57 -12.32 -23.34
CA VAL A 91 -26.19 -11.97 -23.75
C VAL A 91 -25.18 -12.98 -23.20
N GLU A 92 -25.24 -13.30 -21.90
CA GLU A 92 -24.34 -14.28 -21.28
C GLU A 92 -24.53 -15.68 -21.87
N GLU A 93 -25.78 -16.12 -22.05
CA GLU A 93 -26.12 -17.43 -22.63
C GLU A 93 -25.59 -17.55 -24.07
N THR A 94 -25.85 -16.56 -24.92
CA THR A 94 -25.41 -16.57 -26.32
C THR A 94 -23.88 -16.45 -26.43
N ALA A 95 -23.22 -15.66 -25.58
CA ALA A 95 -21.76 -15.60 -25.53
C ALA A 95 -21.13 -16.96 -25.18
N LYS A 96 -21.70 -17.70 -24.22
CA LYS A 96 -21.24 -19.05 -23.88
C LYS A 96 -21.43 -20.03 -25.05
N ARG A 97 -22.56 -19.95 -25.76
CA ARG A 97 -22.81 -20.75 -26.97
C ARG A 97 -21.84 -20.42 -28.10
N LEU A 98 -21.48 -19.15 -28.27
CA LEU A 98 -20.44 -18.73 -29.21
C LEU A 98 -19.10 -19.39 -28.89
N LEU A 99 -18.68 -19.39 -27.62
CA LEU A 99 -17.41 -20.00 -27.22
C LEU A 99 -17.37 -21.53 -27.35
N GLN A 100 -18.53 -22.19 -27.30
CA GLN A 100 -18.61 -23.63 -27.60
C GLN A 100 -18.32 -23.93 -29.07
N ASN A 101 -18.65 -22.99 -29.97
CA ASN A 101 -18.42 -23.13 -31.41
C ASN A 101 -17.05 -22.58 -31.84
N ASP A 102 -16.64 -21.47 -31.25
CA ASP A 102 -15.35 -20.80 -31.49
C ASP A 102 -14.79 -20.27 -30.17
N GLY A 103 -13.88 -21.04 -29.56
CA GLY A 103 -13.25 -20.69 -28.29
C GLY A 103 -12.40 -19.41 -28.34
N ASN A 104 -12.09 -18.89 -29.54
CA ASN A 104 -11.33 -17.66 -29.75
C ASN A 104 -12.22 -16.49 -30.16
N ASN A 105 -13.55 -16.61 -30.05
CA ASN A 105 -14.45 -15.51 -30.40
C ASN A 105 -14.24 -14.30 -29.48
N VAL A 106 -13.56 -13.27 -30.00
CA VAL A 106 -13.09 -12.12 -29.22
C VAL A 106 -14.24 -11.36 -28.56
N ARG A 107 -15.37 -11.19 -29.26
CA ARG A 107 -16.53 -10.46 -28.71
C ARG A 107 -17.16 -11.21 -27.54
N ALA A 108 -17.38 -12.51 -27.69
CA ALA A 108 -17.92 -13.35 -26.62
C ALA A 108 -16.99 -13.40 -25.40
N LEU A 109 -15.67 -13.54 -25.62
CA LEU A 109 -14.67 -13.49 -24.55
C LEU A 109 -14.72 -12.17 -23.79
N ALA A 110 -14.81 -11.03 -24.49
CA ALA A 110 -14.83 -9.71 -23.85
C ALA A 110 -16.10 -9.48 -23.03
N ILE A 111 -17.25 -9.88 -23.57
CA ILE A 111 -18.53 -9.80 -22.86
C ILE A 111 -18.49 -10.64 -21.58
N LEU A 112 -18.02 -11.89 -21.67
CA LEU A 112 -17.94 -12.75 -20.50
C LEU A 112 -16.92 -12.23 -19.48
N ALA A 113 -15.74 -11.76 -19.92
CA ALA A 113 -14.77 -11.13 -19.04
C ALA A 113 -15.35 -9.92 -18.29
N TYR A 114 -16.10 -9.06 -19.00
CA TYR A 114 -16.79 -7.91 -18.41
C TYR A 114 -17.86 -8.33 -17.39
N LEU A 115 -18.73 -9.27 -17.76
CA LEU A 115 -19.80 -9.76 -16.90
C LEU A 115 -19.24 -10.41 -15.64
N GLU A 116 -18.24 -11.28 -15.78
CA GLU A 116 -17.57 -11.93 -14.65
C GLU A 116 -16.90 -10.89 -13.73
N ARG A 117 -16.21 -9.89 -14.28
CA ARG A 117 -15.64 -8.80 -13.48
C ARG A 117 -16.71 -8.04 -12.69
N SER A 118 -17.89 -7.82 -13.28
CA SER A 118 -18.99 -7.08 -12.63
C SER A 118 -19.62 -7.82 -11.44
N LYS A 119 -19.51 -9.16 -11.38
CA LYS A 119 -20.02 -9.97 -10.26
C LYS A 119 -19.22 -9.76 -8.97
N GLY A 120 -17.95 -9.39 -9.07
CA GLY A 120 -17.11 -9.04 -7.91
C GLY A 120 -16.75 -10.17 -6.95
N THR A 121 -17.04 -11.44 -7.27
CA THR A 121 -16.66 -12.60 -6.45
C THR A 121 -15.28 -13.14 -6.85
N PRO A 122 -14.56 -13.86 -5.96
CA PRO A 122 -13.28 -14.49 -6.30
C PRO A 122 -13.38 -15.49 -7.48
N GLU A 123 -14.44 -16.28 -7.53
CA GLU A 123 -14.67 -17.28 -8.58
C GLU A 123 -14.90 -16.61 -9.95
N ALA A 124 -15.69 -15.54 -9.95
CA ALA A 124 -15.94 -14.74 -11.14
C ALA A 124 -14.66 -14.03 -11.60
N ALA A 125 -13.87 -13.47 -10.67
CA ALA A 125 -12.60 -12.83 -11.00
C ALA A 125 -11.62 -13.79 -11.69
N ARG A 126 -11.53 -15.05 -11.24
CA ARG A 126 -10.73 -16.10 -11.89
C ARG A 126 -11.24 -16.41 -13.30
N SER A 127 -12.55 -16.61 -13.44
CA SER A 127 -13.18 -16.91 -14.73
C SER A 127 -12.99 -15.75 -15.71
N GLY A 128 -13.20 -14.52 -15.26
CA GLY A 128 -13.00 -13.30 -16.03
C GLY A 128 -11.56 -13.15 -16.51
N ARG A 129 -10.57 -13.44 -15.66
CA ARG A 129 -9.16 -13.46 -16.07
C ARG A 129 -8.88 -14.49 -17.16
N ASN A 130 -9.40 -15.71 -17.05
CA ASN A 130 -9.19 -16.75 -18.07
C ASN A 130 -9.76 -16.31 -19.44
N TYR A 131 -10.97 -15.73 -19.45
CA TYR A 131 -11.55 -15.18 -20.69
C TYR A 131 -10.70 -14.03 -21.23
N SER A 132 -10.21 -13.14 -20.38
CA SER A 132 -9.35 -12.03 -20.77
C SER A 132 -8.02 -12.46 -21.38
N GLU A 133 -7.33 -13.41 -20.75
CA GLU A 133 -6.03 -13.88 -21.23
C GLU A 133 -6.16 -14.59 -22.57
N THR A 134 -7.21 -15.41 -22.73
CA THR A 134 -7.56 -16.01 -24.03
C THR A 134 -7.89 -14.93 -25.06
N GLY A 135 -8.69 -13.94 -24.68
CA GLY A 135 -9.07 -12.82 -25.52
C GLY A 135 -7.89 -11.97 -26.00
N LEU A 136 -6.91 -11.72 -25.14
CA LEU A 136 -5.67 -11.02 -25.49
C LEU A 136 -4.79 -11.81 -26.47
N GLN A 137 -4.90 -13.14 -26.51
CA GLN A 137 -4.25 -13.93 -27.57
C GLN A 137 -5.06 -13.89 -28.85
N ALA A 138 -6.37 -14.17 -28.77
CA ALA A 138 -7.26 -14.22 -29.92
C ALA A 138 -7.31 -12.89 -30.69
N ILE A 139 -7.23 -11.75 -29.98
CA ILE A 139 -7.29 -10.43 -30.61
C ILE A 139 -6.08 -10.13 -31.51
N LYS A 140 -4.95 -10.83 -31.36
CA LYS A 140 -3.75 -10.63 -32.20
C LYS A 140 -4.00 -11.04 -33.64
N THR A 141 -4.77 -12.11 -33.83
CA THR A 141 -5.11 -12.68 -35.15
C THR A 141 -6.57 -12.42 -35.53
N TRP A 142 -7.28 -11.57 -34.80
CA TRP A 142 -8.68 -11.30 -35.07
C TRP A 142 -8.84 -10.56 -36.39
N ALA A 143 -9.58 -11.19 -37.32
CA ALA A 143 -9.92 -10.60 -38.60
C ALA A 143 -11.03 -9.57 -38.44
N ARG A 144 -10.96 -8.53 -39.27
CA ARG A 144 -12.01 -7.50 -39.36
C ARG A 144 -13.34 -8.17 -39.80
N PRO A 145 -14.45 -7.96 -39.07
CA PRO A 145 -15.76 -8.41 -39.53
C PRO A 145 -16.15 -7.82 -40.88
N GLU A 146 -16.90 -8.58 -41.69
CA GLU A 146 -17.41 -8.09 -42.97
C GLU A 146 -18.32 -6.86 -42.76
N GLY A 147 -18.22 -5.87 -43.66
CA GLY A 147 -19.01 -4.63 -43.60
C GLY A 147 -18.55 -3.60 -42.57
N MET A 148 -17.52 -3.88 -41.76
CA MET A 148 -16.91 -2.93 -40.83
C MET A 148 -15.73 -2.20 -41.48
N SER A 149 -15.61 -0.88 -41.27
CA SER A 149 -14.44 -0.12 -41.71
C SER A 149 -13.19 -0.40 -40.85
N ASP A 150 -12.01 -0.09 -41.37
CA ASP A 150 -10.75 -0.28 -40.62
C ASP A 150 -10.67 0.58 -39.36
N ASP A 151 -11.21 1.81 -39.40
CA ASP A 151 -11.25 2.71 -38.25
C ASP A 151 -12.18 2.17 -37.14
N GLU A 152 -13.39 1.73 -37.49
CA GLU A 152 -14.33 1.11 -36.55
C GLU A 152 -13.75 -0.17 -35.95
N PHE A 153 -13.06 -0.97 -36.76
CA PHE A 153 -12.41 -2.18 -36.28
C PHE A 153 -11.24 -1.87 -35.35
N GLY A 154 -10.43 -0.86 -35.66
CA GLY A 154 -9.38 -0.37 -34.78
C GLY A 154 -9.91 0.07 -33.42
N LYS A 155 -10.99 0.86 -33.40
CA LYS A 155 -11.70 1.27 -32.17
C LYS A 155 -12.22 0.07 -31.39
N LEU A 156 -12.84 -0.88 -32.07
CA LEU A 156 -13.35 -2.10 -31.45
C LEU A 156 -12.23 -2.94 -30.82
N ARG A 157 -11.11 -3.13 -31.52
CA ARG A 157 -9.94 -3.84 -30.97
C ARG A 157 -9.40 -3.17 -29.72
N THR A 158 -9.30 -1.84 -29.73
CA THR A 158 -8.88 -1.04 -28.57
C THR A 158 -9.83 -1.23 -27.39
N GLN A 159 -11.15 -1.18 -27.63
CA GLN A 159 -12.16 -1.40 -26.58
C GLN A 159 -12.10 -2.81 -25.99
N MET A 160 -11.94 -3.85 -26.82
CA MET A 160 -11.80 -5.22 -26.34
C MET A 160 -10.52 -5.38 -25.51
N SER A 161 -9.41 -4.79 -25.97
CA SER A 161 -8.15 -4.78 -25.24
C SER A 161 -8.28 -4.12 -23.87
N PHE A 162 -9.00 -3.00 -23.77
CA PHE A 162 -9.29 -2.34 -22.50
C PHE A 162 -10.06 -3.27 -21.53
N ILE A 163 -11.14 -3.89 -22.01
CA ILE A 163 -11.95 -4.83 -21.21
C ILE A 163 -11.09 -5.99 -20.71
N PHE A 164 -10.31 -6.60 -21.60
CA PHE A 164 -9.49 -7.75 -21.25
C PHE A 164 -8.43 -7.40 -20.21
N ASN A 165 -7.66 -6.33 -20.43
CA ASN A 165 -6.62 -5.91 -19.48
C ASN A 165 -7.23 -5.58 -18.12
N GLY A 166 -8.35 -4.85 -18.07
CA GLY A 166 -9.00 -4.52 -16.80
C GLY A 166 -9.51 -5.75 -16.03
N ALA A 167 -10.13 -6.71 -16.72
CA ALA A 167 -10.62 -7.95 -16.08
C ALA A 167 -9.49 -8.93 -15.71
N ALA A 168 -8.42 -9.02 -16.52
CA ALA A 168 -7.23 -9.80 -16.17
C ALA A 168 -6.50 -9.20 -14.96
N GLY A 169 -6.35 -7.87 -14.92
CA GLY A 169 -5.80 -7.14 -13.78
C GLY A 169 -6.62 -7.38 -12.51
N PHE A 170 -7.95 -7.37 -12.61
CA PHE A 170 -8.82 -7.66 -11.48
C PHE A 170 -8.65 -9.10 -10.97
N GLY A 171 -8.61 -10.09 -11.86
CA GLY A 171 -8.36 -11.47 -11.43
C GLY A 171 -6.99 -11.66 -10.78
N ALA A 172 -5.94 -11.02 -11.31
CA ALA A 172 -4.60 -11.03 -10.71
C ALA A 172 -4.59 -10.35 -9.33
N LEU A 173 -5.27 -9.20 -9.19
CA LEU A 173 -5.40 -8.48 -7.92
C LEU A 173 -6.10 -9.33 -6.86
N GLN A 174 -7.21 -9.99 -7.21
CA GLN A 174 -7.93 -10.87 -6.29
C GLN A 174 -7.10 -12.09 -5.88
N ASN A 175 -6.18 -12.54 -6.73
CA ASN A 175 -5.22 -13.60 -6.40
C ASN A 175 -3.94 -13.09 -5.71
N LYS A 176 -3.87 -11.80 -5.36
CA LYS A 176 -2.71 -11.13 -4.73
C LYS A 176 -1.43 -11.16 -5.58
N GLU A 177 -1.56 -11.33 -6.90
CA GLU A 177 -0.45 -11.21 -7.85
C GLU A 177 -0.24 -9.74 -8.21
N PHE A 178 0.18 -8.92 -7.25
CA PHE A 178 0.15 -7.46 -7.37
C PHE A 178 0.95 -6.91 -8.56
N SER A 179 2.15 -7.45 -8.82
CA SER A 179 2.97 -7.05 -9.98
C SER A 179 2.27 -7.38 -11.31
N VAL A 180 1.65 -8.56 -11.41
CA VAL A 180 0.90 -8.99 -12.61
C VAL A 180 -0.35 -8.11 -12.80
N ALA A 181 -1.05 -7.80 -11.71
CA ALA A 181 -2.20 -6.91 -11.73
C ALA A 181 -1.80 -5.51 -12.23
N ARG A 182 -0.72 -4.95 -11.69
CA ARG A 182 -0.14 -3.67 -12.14
C ARG A 182 0.13 -3.66 -13.63
N ASP A 183 0.78 -4.69 -14.17
CA ASP A 183 1.12 -4.77 -15.60
C ASP A 183 -0.12 -4.75 -16.51
N TYR A 184 -1.21 -5.38 -16.09
CA TYR A 184 -2.47 -5.32 -16.83
C TYR A 184 -3.15 -3.95 -16.68
N TYR A 185 -3.21 -3.38 -15.48
CA TYR A 185 -3.84 -2.07 -15.29
C TYR A 185 -3.10 -0.94 -16.00
N VAL A 186 -1.77 -0.96 -16.06
CA VAL A 186 -0.99 0.01 -16.85
C VAL A 186 -1.43 -0.01 -18.33
N LYS A 187 -1.63 -1.20 -18.91
CA LYS A 187 -2.12 -1.34 -20.29
C LYS A 187 -3.56 -0.83 -20.45
N ALA A 188 -4.43 -1.09 -19.47
CA ALA A 188 -5.81 -0.60 -19.50
C ALA A 188 -5.86 0.94 -19.39
N LEU A 189 -5.10 1.53 -18.48
CA LEU A 189 -5.05 2.97 -18.23
C LEU A 189 -4.32 3.74 -19.35
N ALA A 190 -3.45 3.08 -20.11
CA ALA A 190 -2.92 3.64 -21.36
C ALA A 190 -3.99 3.80 -22.45
N ILE A 191 -5.09 3.04 -22.37
CA ILE A 191 -6.24 3.15 -23.29
C ILE A 191 -7.28 4.14 -22.75
N ASP A 192 -7.68 3.98 -21.49
CA ASP A 192 -8.61 4.88 -20.81
C ASP A 192 -8.13 5.22 -19.40
N MET A 193 -7.37 6.32 -19.32
CA MET A 193 -6.87 6.88 -18.06
C MET A 193 -7.96 7.44 -17.14
N ASN A 194 -9.20 7.56 -17.62
CA ASN A 194 -10.33 8.08 -16.85
C ASN A 194 -11.22 6.95 -16.29
N SER A 195 -10.78 5.70 -16.42
CA SER A 195 -11.41 4.56 -15.75
C SER A 195 -11.18 4.63 -14.25
N LEU A 196 -12.20 5.10 -13.51
CA LEU A 196 -12.17 5.17 -12.04
C LEU A 196 -11.84 3.80 -11.43
N GLN A 197 -12.49 2.74 -11.94
CA GLN A 197 -12.33 1.39 -11.43
C GLN A 197 -10.90 0.86 -11.64
N ASP A 198 -10.34 1.03 -12.85
CA ASP A 198 -8.97 0.57 -13.12
C ASP A 198 -7.94 1.40 -12.38
N ALA A 199 -8.11 2.73 -12.28
CA ALA A 199 -7.20 3.60 -11.53
C ALA A 199 -7.19 3.23 -10.04
N TYR A 200 -8.35 3.03 -9.43
CA TYR A 200 -8.41 2.66 -8.01
C TYR A 200 -7.76 1.30 -7.76
N GLN A 201 -8.03 0.31 -8.62
CA GLN A 201 -7.49 -1.04 -8.48
C GLN A 201 -5.99 -1.13 -8.80
N ALA A 202 -5.49 -0.34 -9.76
CA ALA A 202 -4.07 -0.15 -10.01
C ALA A 202 -3.36 0.39 -8.76
N GLY A 203 -3.94 1.43 -8.16
CA GLY A 203 -3.40 2.02 -6.94
C GLY A 203 -3.32 1.02 -5.80
N ILE A 204 -4.34 0.18 -5.60
CA ILE A 204 -4.28 -0.89 -4.59
C ILE A 204 -3.16 -1.89 -4.91
N ALA A 205 -3.05 -2.34 -6.16
CA ALA A 205 -2.03 -3.31 -6.57
C ALA A 205 -0.62 -2.76 -6.31
N GLU A 206 -0.33 -1.55 -6.80
CA GLU A 206 0.96 -0.86 -6.65
C GLU A 206 1.35 -0.63 -5.19
N LEU A 207 0.40 -0.17 -4.36
CA LEU A 207 0.65 0.04 -2.93
C LEU A 207 0.80 -1.27 -2.14
N SER A 208 0.39 -2.41 -2.71
CA SER A 208 0.49 -3.74 -2.08
C SER A 208 1.75 -4.50 -2.50
N MET A 209 2.58 -3.95 -3.40
CA MET A 209 3.84 -4.57 -3.83
C MET A 209 4.92 -4.49 -2.73
N THR A 210 5.97 -5.31 -2.86
CA THR A 210 7.16 -5.28 -1.99
C THR A 210 8.44 -5.33 -2.85
N PRO A 211 9.23 -4.24 -2.93
CA PRO A 211 8.95 -2.92 -2.38
C PRO A 211 7.68 -2.29 -2.98
N GLN A 212 7.07 -1.37 -2.24
CA GLN A 212 5.86 -0.67 -2.64
C GLN A 212 6.11 0.22 -3.86
N ASP A 213 5.20 0.22 -4.85
CA ASP A 213 5.24 1.16 -5.97
C ASP A 213 4.47 2.44 -5.60
N LEU A 214 5.18 3.56 -5.48
CA LEU A 214 4.63 4.85 -5.05
C LEU A 214 3.68 5.46 -6.09
N THR A 215 3.68 4.96 -7.33
CA THR A 215 2.70 5.33 -8.37
C THR A 215 1.27 5.08 -7.89
N GLY A 216 1.08 4.13 -6.97
CA GLY A 216 -0.22 3.82 -6.44
C GLY A 216 -0.87 4.98 -5.68
N TYR A 217 -0.09 5.85 -5.05
CA TYR A 217 -0.63 7.05 -4.40
C TYR A 217 -1.22 8.02 -5.43
N TRP A 218 -0.55 8.17 -6.57
CA TRP A 218 -1.05 8.98 -7.68
C TRP A 218 -2.33 8.39 -8.27
N HIS A 219 -2.38 7.08 -8.52
CA HIS A 219 -3.56 6.41 -9.04
C HIS A 219 -4.76 6.47 -8.08
N ILE A 220 -4.55 6.32 -6.77
CA ILE A 220 -5.62 6.48 -5.77
C ILE A 220 -6.16 7.92 -5.77
N ALA A 221 -5.28 8.93 -5.78
CA ALA A 221 -5.72 10.33 -5.87
C ALA A 221 -6.46 10.60 -7.20
N LYS A 222 -5.98 10.05 -8.31
CA LYS A 222 -6.66 10.15 -9.60
C LYS A 222 -8.06 9.55 -9.56
N ALA A 223 -8.21 8.36 -8.97
CA ALA A 223 -9.50 7.71 -8.79
C ALA A 223 -10.45 8.51 -7.89
N GLN A 224 -9.94 9.18 -6.85
CA GLN A 224 -10.72 10.12 -6.04
C GLN A 224 -11.25 11.27 -6.90
N GLY A 225 -10.39 11.91 -7.72
CA GLY A 225 -10.80 13.00 -8.61
C GLY A 225 -11.83 12.55 -9.65
N LEU A 226 -11.66 11.36 -10.22
CA LEU A 226 -12.64 10.76 -11.14
C LEU A 226 -13.99 10.49 -10.45
N ALA A 227 -13.98 10.03 -9.20
CA ALA A 227 -15.21 9.84 -8.41
C ALA A 227 -15.93 11.17 -8.15
N GLN A 228 -15.19 12.24 -7.87
CA GLN A 228 -15.76 13.59 -7.73
C GLN A 228 -16.40 14.07 -9.04
N ALA A 229 -15.69 13.94 -10.16
CA ALA A 229 -16.20 14.31 -11.49
C ALA A 229 -17.44 13.50 -11.91
N GLN A 230 -17.67 12.33 -11.31
CA GLN A 230 -18.85 11.49 -11.51
C GLN A 230 -19.99 11.80 -10.52
N ASN A 231 -19.91 12.87 -9.74
CA ASN A 231 -20.86 13.21 -8.66
C ASN A 231 -21.00 12.11 -7.59
N ASN A 232 -19.98 11.26 -7.42
CA ASN A 232 -19.95 10.21 -6.40
C ASN A 232 -19.15 10.68 -5.19
N ALA A 233 -19.73 11.60 -4.40
CA ALA A 233 -19.08 12.18 -3.23
C ALA A 233 -18.68 11.14 -2.17
N ALA A 234 -19.54 10.15 -1.92
CA ALA A 234 -19.26 9.08 -0.96
C ALA A 234 -18.09 8.20 -1.41
N GLY A 235 -18.05 7.81 -2.69
CA GLY A 235 -16.95 7.04 -3.26
C GLY A 235 -15.64 7.83 -3.27
N ALA A 236 -15.68 9.11 -3.65
CA ALA A 236 -14.52 10.00 -3.60
C ALA A 236 -13.93 10.08 -2.19
N LYS A 237 -14.79 10.24 -1.18
CA LYS A 237 -14.36 10.28 0.22
C LYS A 237 -13.71 8.96 0.63
N ALA A 238 -14.35 7.82 0.35
CA ALA A 238 -13.81 6.50 0.72
C ALA A 238 -12.45 6.21 0.07
N ILE A 239 -12.28 6.56 -1.21
CA ILE A 239 -11.01 6.41 -1.93
C ILE A 239 -9.93 7.32 -1.33
N GLY A 240 -10.27 8.58 -1.05
CA GLY A 240 -9.35 9.55 -0.43
C GLY A 240 -8.93 9.15 0.97
N ASP A 241 -9.86 8.67 1.81
CA ASP A 241 -9.58 8.17 3.15
C ASP A 241 -8.63 6.95 3.11
N TYR A 242 -8.85 6.02 2.16
CA TYR A 242 -7.95 4.88 1.94
C TYR A 242 -6.53 5.35 1.57
N GLY A 243 -6.41 6.25 0.58
CA GLY A 243 -5.12 6.80 0.16
C GLY A 243 -4.36 7.48 1.29
N LYS A 244 -5.05 8.34 2.05
CA LYS A 244 -4.50 9.03 3.23
C LYS A 244 -4.04 8.05 4.30
N GLY A 245 -4.80 6.99 4.54
CA GLY A 245 -4.44 5.92 5.46
C GLY A 245 -3.18 5.16 5.07
N GLN A 246 -3.04 4.79 3.79
CA GLN A 246 -1.83 4.16 3.27
C GLN A 246 -0.63 5.11 3.35
N TYR A 247 -0.84 6.38 2.96
CA TYR A 247 0.20 7.40 3.00
C TYR A 247 0.73 7.56 4.42
N LYS A 248 -0.15 7.69 5.43
CA LYS A 248 0.25 7.78 6.84
C LYS A 248 1.06 6.57 7.30
N ARG A 249 0.72 5.36 6.84
CA ARG A 249 1.45 4.14 7.20
C ARG A 249 2.86 4.13 6.64
N TYR A 250 3.01 4.57 5.39
CA TYR A 250 4.30 4.62 4.71
C TYR A 250 5.15 5.82 5.15
N HIS A 251 4.57 7.03 5.17
CA HIS A 251 5.22 8.32 5.45
C HIS A 251 5.35 8.64 6.95
N GLY A 252 4.47 8.07 7.79
CA GLY A 252 4.45 8.30 9.24
C GLY A 252 3.49 9.40 9.70
N SER A 253 3.10 10.34 8.83
CA SER A 253 2.10 11.38 9.10
C SER A 253 1.20 11.63 7.88
N ASN A 254 0.22 12.53 8.03
CA ASN A 254 -0.64 12.97 6.93
C ASN A 254 -0.09 14.21 6.21
N ASP A 255 1.09 14.70 6.61
CA ASP A 255 1.63 15.96 6.11
C ASP A 255 1.95 15.84 4.63
N GLY A 256 1.59 16.86 3.85
CA GLY A 256 1.76 16.87 2.39
C GLY A 256 0.71 16.07 1.60
N TRP A 257 -0.04 15.14 2.20
CA TRP A 257 -1.01 14.30 1.47
C TRP A 257 -2.05 15.12 0.70
N ASP A 258 -2.70 16.09 1.35
CA ASP A 258 -3.80 16.83 0.74
C ASP A 258 -3.32 17.66 -0.47
N ALA A 259 -2.10 18.23 -0.39
CA ALA A 259 -1.47 18.95 -1.49
C ALA A 259 -1.06 18.02 -2.63
N PHE A 260 -0.44 16.87 -2.30
CA PHE A 260 -0.08 15.83 -3.27
C PHE A 260 -1.33 15.32 -4.01
N ALA A 261 -2.38 14.96 -3.29
CA ALA A 261 -3.61 14.43 -3.86
C ALA A 261 -4.29 15.46 -4.78
N ALA A 262 -4.34 16.73 -4.39
CA ALA A 262 -4.87 17.82 -5.22
C ALA A 262 -4.11 17.94 -6.55
N GLN A 263 -2.78 17.87 -6.52
CA GLN A 263 -1.95 17.91 -7.72
C GLN A 263 -2.17 16.67 -8.60
N ALA A 264 -2.16 15.48 -8.00
CA ALA A 264 -2.33 14.21 -8.72
C ALA A 264 -3.69 14.13 -9.44
N MET A 265 -4.77 14.63 -8.83
CA MET A 265 -6.10 14.67 -9.46
C MET A 265 -6.10 15.45 -10.79
N ALA A 266 -5.35 16.55 -10.86
CA ALA A 266 -5.27 17.43 -12.02
C ALA A 266 -4.30 16.93 -13.11
N GLN A 267 -3.35 16.06 -12.77
CA GLN A 267 -2.33 15.56 -13.70
C GLN A 267 -2.89 14.58 -14.73
N THR A 268 -2.31 14.59 -15.93
CA THR A 268 -2.64 13.64 -17.00
C THR A 268 -1.66 12.47 -17.11
N THR A 269 -0.54 12.53 -16.39
CA THR A 269 0.45 11.47 -16.33
C THR A 269 1.05 11.41 -14.92
N ALA A 270 1.41 10.21 -14.48
CA ALA A 270 2.06 10.03 -13.19
C ALA A 270 3.48 10.62 -13.22
N PRO A 271 3.93 11.28 -12.14
CA PRO A 271 5.33 11.68 -12.02
C PRO A 271 6.26 10.46 -12.08
N PRO A 272 7.49 10.60 -12.60
CA PRO A 272 8.50 9.54 -12.55
C PRO A 272 8.75 9.05 -11.11
N ALA A 273 9.17 7.78 -10.99
CA ALA A 273 9.35 7.14 -9.68
C ALA A 273 10.35 7.87 -8.76
N ASP A 274 11.42 8.44 -9.31
CA ASP A 274 12.41 9.21 -8.53
C ASP A 274 11.84 10.53 -8.02
N GLN A 275 10.92 11.15 -8.76
CA GLN A 275 10.20 12.33 -8.31
C GLN A 275 9.19 11.97 -7.22
N LEU A 276 8.46 10.86 -7.38
CA LEU A 276 7.53 10.36 -6.35
C LEU A 276 8.27 10.03 -5.05
N ALA A 277 9.44 9.40 -5.11
CA ALA A 277 10.24 9.08 -3.94
C ALA A 277 10.72 10.32 -3.16
N LYS A 278 10.88 11.47 -3.82
CA LYS A 278 11.20 12.75 -3.18
C LYS A 278 9.97 13.42 -2.54
N LEU A 279 8.79 13.22 -3.12
CA LEU A 279 7.53 13.79 -2.64
C LEU A 279 6.90 12.97 -1.51
N ILE A 280 7.07 11.65 -1.55
CA ILE A 280 6.47 10.68 -0.63
C ILE A 280 7.62 9.92 0.02
N THR A 281 8.21 10.51 1.06
CA THR A 281 9.30 9.88 1.79
C THR A 281 8.74 8.82 2.75
N PRO A 282 9.48 7.72 3.01
CA PRO A 282 9.09 6.78 4.05
C PRO A 282 9.22 7.42 5.43
N LYS A 283 8.52 6.83 6.41
CA LYS A 283 8.66 7.16 7.83
C LYS A 283 10.13 6.98 8.23
N PRO A 284 10.74 7.95 8.93
CA PRO A 284 12.09 7.80 9.46
C PRO A 284 12.24 6.53 10.30
N THR A 285 13.28 5.76 10.02
CA THR A 285 13.68 4.63 10.86
C THR A 285 14.35 5.13 12.14
N ALA A 286 14.54 4.26 13.14
CA ALA A 286 15.31 4.62 14.34
C ALA A 286 16.74 5.07 13.98
N CYS A 287 17.34 4.43 12.97
CA CYS A 287 18.61 4.80 12.38
C CYS A 287 18.59 6.24 11.84
N ASP A 288 17.58 6.59 11.03
CA ASP A 288 17.44 7.94 10.46
C ASP A 288 17.26 8.99 11.55
N ILE A 289 16.46 8.67 12.58
CA ILE A 289 16.23 9.56 13.73
C ILE A 289 17.52 9.80 14.50
N ALA A 290 18.30 8.74 14.78
CA ALA A 290 19.59 8.86 15.47
C ALA A 290 20.59 9.72 14.67
N VAL A 291 20.69 9.49 13.36
CA VAL A 291 21.54 10.28 12.47
C VAL A 291 21.11 11.74 12.45
N GLN A 292 19.81 12.00 12.33
CA GLN A 292 19.27 13.35 12.32
C GLN A 292 19.51 14.08 13.65
N ALA A 293 19.29 13.40 14.78
CA ALA A 293 19.51 13.97 16.11
C ALA A 293 20.96 14.43 16.30
N VAL A 294 21.94 13.60 15.90
CA VAL A 294 23.36 13.99 15.96
C VAL A 294 23.66 15.16 15.01
N ASN A 295 23.16 15.13 13.78
CA ASN A 295 23.38 16.20 12.81
C ASN A 295 22.84 17.55 13.31
N ASP A 296 21.66 17.57 13.92
CA ASP A 296 21.04 18.78 14.45
C ASP A 296 21.73 19.27 15.73
N ALA A 297 22.18 18.35 16.58
CA ALA A 297 23.02 18.67 17.74
C ALA A 297 24.38 19.24 17.31
N MET A 298 25.00 18.71 16.24
CA MET A 298 26.26 19.27 15.70
C MET A 298 26.07 20.69 15.16
N LYS A 299 25.01 20.95 14.40
CA LYS A 299 24.73 22.28 13.83
C LYS A 299 24.47 23.34 14.89
N SER A 300 23.93 22.93 16.04
CA SER A 300 23.56 23.83 17.14
C SER A 300 24.59 23.88 18.28
N ASP A 301 25.72 23.16 18.18
CA ASP A 301 26.66 22.93 19.30
C ASP A 301 25.97 22.33 20.55
N GLY A 302 24.93 21.53 20.32
CA GLY A 302 24.03 20.94 21.32
C GLY A 302 24.38 19.50 21.74
N ILE A 303 25.48 18.90 21.26
CA ILE A 303 25.88 17.53 21.68
C ILE A 303 26.04 17.43 23.21
N LYS A 304 26.44 18.53 23.84
CA LYS A 304 26.60 18.64 25.30
C LYS A 304 25.29 18.58 26.09
N ASP A 305 24.17 18.84 25.42
CA ASP A 305 22.84 18.89 26.02
C ASP A 305 22.09 17.56 25.86
N LEU A 306 22.64 16.61 25.09
CA LEU A 306 22.13 15.25 24.95
C LEU A 306 22.31 14.46 26.25
N SER A 307 21.29 13.70 26.62
CA SER A 307 21.30 12.81 27.78
C SER A 307 22.03 11.49 27.50
N PHE A 308 22.33 10.71 28.54
CA PHE A 308 22.82 9.35 28.35
C PHE A 308 21.81 8.43 27.66
N GLY A 309 20.50 8.72 27.74
CA GLY A 309 19.47 8.04 26.95
C GLY A 309 19.62 8.33 25.46
N ASP A 310 19.91 9.58 25.09
CA ASP A 310 20.19 9.95 23.70
C ASP A 310 21.49 9.30 23.19
N TYR A 311 22.52 9.22 24.04
CA TYR A 311 23.76 8.52 23.71
C TYR A 311 23.52 7.03 23.50
N GLU A 312 22.83 6.36 24.42
CA GLU A 312 22.44 4.95 24.27
C GLU A 312 21.65 4.72 22.99
N PHE A 313 20.64 5.56 22.72
CA PHE A 313 19.84 5.45 21.50
C PHE A 313 20.70 5.54 20.24
N VAL A 314 21.57 6.57 20.12
CA VAL A 314 22.42 6.76 18.94
C VAL A 314 23.47 5.66 18.80
N LEU A 315 24.17 5.32 19.89
CA LEU A 315 25.23 4.30 19.88
C LEU A 315 24.67 2.91 19.61
N GLY A 316 23.45 2.61 20.07
CA GLY A 316 22.71 1.40 19.71
C GLY A 316 22.44 1.28 18.21
N GLN A 317 22.32 2.40 17.49
CA GLN A 317 22.16 2.44 16.03
C GLN A 317 23.50 2.34 15.26
N ARG A 318 24.66 2.09 15.90
CA ARG A 318 25.98 2.05 15.21
C ARG A 318 25.98 1.18 13.95
N ASP A 319 25.36 0.01 14.00
CA ASP A 319 25.45 -1.00 12.95
C ASP A 319 24.28 -0.97 11.95
N CYS A 320 23.38 0.03 12.04
CA CYS A 320 22.20 0.12 11.17
C CYS A 320 22.52 0.61 9.74
N SER A 321 23.52 1.48 9.57
CA SER A 321 23.95 2.03 8.28
C SER A 321 25.32 2.71 8.40
N ALA A 322 25.93 3.09 7.28
CA ALA A 322 27.16 3.89 7.29
C ALA A 322 26.97 5.26 7.96
N ALA A 323 25.81 5.90 7.78
CA ALA A 323 25.49 7.15 8.45
C ALA A 323 25.25 6.94 9.96
N GLY A 324 24.58 5.85 10.34
CA GLY A 324 24.41 5.44 11.74
C GLY A 324 25.75 5.22 12.44
N LYS A 325 26.69 4.57 11.76
CA LYS A 325 28.07 4.41 12.24
C LYS A 325 28.75 5.76 12.50
N GLN A 326 28.66 6.71 11.56
CA GLN A 326 29.24 8.05 11.73
C GLN A 326 28.59 8.84 12.88
N ALA A 327 27.27 8.73 13.05
CA ALA A 327 26.56 9.34 14.16
C ALA A 327 27.04 8.76 15.51
N ALA A 328 27.17 7.43 15.60
CA ALA A 328 27.69 6.74 16.77
C ALA A 328 29.16 7.11 17.06
N GLU A 329 30.02 7.17 16.04
CA GLU A 329 31.42 7.61 16.18
C GLU A 329 31.52 9.05 16.69
N THR A 330 30.60 9.94 16.27
CA THR A 330 30.55 11.33 16.74
C THR A 330 30.23 11.40 18.24
N ILE A 331 29.20 10.68 18.70
CA ILE A 331 28.85 10.62 20.13
C ILE A 331 29.96 9.93 20.93
N TRP A 332 30.52 8.84 20.41
CA TRP A 332 31.61 8.13 21.08
C TRP A 332 32.84 9.02 21.25
N LYS A 333 33.24 9.74 20.21
CA LYS A 333 34.33 10.71 20.28
C LYS A 333 34.06 11.80 21.32
N TYR A 334 32.83 12.30 21.40
CA TYR A 334 32.45 13.28 22.42
C TYR A 334 32.65 12.75 23.85
N ILE A 335 32.23 11.51 24.11
CA ILE A 335 32.46 10.84 25.40
C ILE A 335 33.96 10.70 25.68
N GLN A 336 34.75 10.28 24.68
CA GLN A 336 36.20 10.15 24.82
C GLN A 336 36.90 11.50 25.08
N ASP A 337 36.48 12.57 24.40
CA ASP A 337 37.02 13.91 24.56
C ASP A 337 36.71 14.46 25.98
N LYS A 338 35.51 14.17 26.54
CA LYS A 338 35.17 14.48 27.95
C LYS A 338 36.06 13.75 28.96
N GLN A 339 36.48 12.54 28.62
CA GLN A 339 37.42 11.75 29.40
C GLN A 339 38.89 12.09 29.10
N LYS A 340 39.17 13.07 28.23
CA LYS A 340 40.52 13.40 27.76
C LYS A 340 41.29 12.15 27.30
N GLY A 341 40.64 11.27 26.55
CA GLY A 341 41.25 10.01 26.11
C GLY A 341 41.52 8.99 27.23
N GLY A 342 40.84 9.11 28.38
CA GLY A 342 40.98 8.22 29.54
C GLY A 342 41.79 8.80 30.70
N GLU A 343 42.20 10.07 30.63
CA GLU A 343 42.87 10.77 31.75
C GLU A 343 41.89 11.33 32.78
N ALA A 344 40.63 11.59 32.38
CA ALA A 344 39.58 12.10 33.26
C ALA A 344 38.46 11.07 33.44
N LYS A 345 38.01 10.89 34.69
CA LYS A 345 36.87 10.03 35.03
C LYS A 345 35.56 10.80 34.88
N LEU A 346 34.53 10.17 34.30
CA LEU A 346 33.16 10.65 34.31
C LEU A 346 32.48 10.25 35.60
N LYS A 347 31.75 11.18 36.21
CA LYS A 347 30.87 10.90 37.33
C LYS A 347 29.44 10.69 36.80
N LEU A 348 28.95 9.46 36.90
CA LEU A 348 27.57 9.08 36.63
C LEU A 348 26.80 9.12 37.96
N VAL A 349 25.77 9.96 38.01
CA VAL A 349 25.00 10.20 39.24
C VAL A 349 23.77 9.32 39.24
N GLY A 350 23.53 8.66 40.37
CA GLY A 350 22.27 7.96 40.61
C GLY A 350 21.98 6.79 39.67
N VAL A 351 22.97 5.96 39.35
CA VAL A 351 22.74 4.70 38.64
C VAL A 351 22.08 3.69 39.56
N LYS A 352 21.14 2.89 39.05
CA LYS A 352 20.48 1.83 39.82
C LYS A 352 21.27 0.53 39.70
N VAL A 353 21.63 -0.06 40.83
CA VAL A 353 22.35 -1.33 40.86
C VAL A 353 21.42 -2.48 40.49
N ILE A 354 21.78 -3.25 39.47
CA ILE A 354 21.05 -4.46 39.04
C ILE A 354 21.70 -5.69 39.67
N ALA A 355 23.02 -5.79 39.55
CA ALA A 355 23.83 -6.82 40.20
C ALA A 355 25.19 -6.22 40.61
N ALA A 356 25.80 -6.74 41.67
CA ALA A 356 27.11 -6.29 42.10
C ALA A 356 27.91 -7.42 42.76
N THR A 357 29.22 -7.39 42.55
CA THR A 357 30.22 -8.18 43.27
C THR A 357 31.16 -7.23 44.01
N THR A 358 32.22 -7.76 44.64
CA THR A 358 33.25 -6.91 45.24
C THR A 358 34.08 -6.18 44.18
N GLU A 359 34.05 -6.61 42.91
CA GLU A 359 34.91 -6.09 41.84
C GLU A 359 34.13 -5.44 40.69
N THR A 360 32.84 -5.77 40.54
CA THR A 360 32.01 -5.33 39.42
C THR A 360 30.63 -4.87 39.86
N VAL A 361 30.02 -3.98 39.07
CA VAL A 361 28.63 -3.56 39.22
C VAL A 361 27.97 -3.53 37.84
N ASP A 362 26.90 -4.30 37.67
CA ASP A 362 25.98 -4.12 36.55
C ASP A 362 24.88 -3.15 37.00
N ALA A 363 24.75 -2.02 36.31
CA ALA A 363 23.85 -0.95 36.66
C ALA A 363 22.97 -0.53 35.48
N ALA A 364 21.84 0.07 35.82
CA ALA A 364 20.98 0.80 34.92
C ALA A 364 21.26 2.30 35.08
N LEU A 365 21.81 2.90 34.04
CA LEU A 365 22.20 4.30 33.93
C LEU A 365 21.02 5.14 33.48
N THR A 366 20.32 4.75 32.41
CA THR A 366 19.21 5.53 31.87
C THR A 366 17.90 5.29 32.63
N GLU A 367 17.04 6.32 32.73
CA GLU A 367 15.82 6.24 33.52
C GLU A 367 14.89 5.10 33.10
N ASP A 368 14.81 4.81 31.80
CA ASP A 368 13.96 3.75 31.27
C ASP A 368 14.51 2.36 31.63
N ASN A 369 15.82 2.16 31.49
CA ASN A 369 16.49 0.95 31.96
C ASN A 369 16.37 0.77 33.49
N GLN A 370 16.37 1.87 34.26
CA GLN A 370 16.14 1.82 35.71
C GLN A 370 14.73 1.35 36.07
N LYS A 371 13.70 1.78 35.31
CA LYS A 371 12.31 1.32 35.49
C LYS A 371 12.15 -0.15 35.12
N GLU A 372 12.82 -0.59 34.06
CA GLU A 372 12.75 -1.97 33.54
C GLU A 372 13.66 -2.96 34.29
N ASN A 373 14.56 -2.48 35.16
CA ASN A 373 15.63 -3.27 35.79
C ASN A 373 16.57 -3.93 34.77
N LYS A 374 16.87 -3.22 33.67
CA LYS A 374 17.78 -3.67 32.63
C LYS A 374 19.13 -3.00 32.81
N ALA A 375 20.22 -3.76 32.81
CA ALA A 375 21.56 -3.18 32.86
C ALA A 375 21.97 -2.66 31.47
N ASP A 376 22.51 -1.45 31.44
CA ASP A 376 23.09 -0.76 30.28
C ASP A 376 24.52 -0.23 30.58
N LEU A 377 25.03 -0.52 31.78
CA LEU A 377 26.35 -0.16 32.25
C LEU A 377 26.97 -1.32 33.03
N HIS A 378 28.07 -1.86 32.52
CA HIS A 378 28.96 -2.78 33.21
C HIS A 378 30.15 -2.01 33.78
N VAL A 379 30.32 -2.05 35.10
CA VAL A 379 31.36 -1.31 35.83
C VAL A 379 32.39 -2.28 36.38
N VAL A 380 33.66 -2.02 36.09
CA VAL A 380 34.84 -2.69 36.66
C VAL A 380 35.54 -1.73 37.62
N LEU A 381 35.56 -2.08 38.90
CA LEU A 381 36.11 -1.25 39.96
C LEU A 381 37.64 -1.24 39.91
N GLU A 382 38.26 -0.09 40.15
CA GLU A 382 39.73 0.02 40.23
C GLU A 382 40.28 -0.72 41.46
N LYS A 383 39.49 -0.75 42.54
CA LYS A 383 39.79 -1.46 43.78
C LYS A 383 38.56 -2.21 44.26
N PRO A 384 38.70 -3.46 44.73
CA PRO A 384 37.58 -4.19 45.27
C PRO A 384 36.95 -3.47 46.47
N VAL A 385 35.62 -3.44 46.54
CA VAL A 385 34.88 -2.95 47.71
C VAL A 385 34.70 -4.05 48.76
N THR A 386 34.68 -3.67 50.03
CA THR A 386 34.50 -4.61 51.15
C THR A 386 33.06 -5.09 51.28
N LYS A 387 32.09 -4.25 50.91
CA LYS A 387 30.67 -4.59 50.82
C LYS A 387 30.13 -4.11 49.45
N PRO A 388 29.68 -5.03 48.57
CA PRO A 388 29.01 -4.66 47.33
C PRO A 388 27.75 -3.83 47.60
N PRO A 389 27.39 -2.87 46.73
CA PRO A 389 26.12 -2.18 46.83
C PRO A 389 24.95 -3.16 46.63
N GLU A 390 23.83 -2.90 47.30
CA GLU A 390 22.68 -3.81 47.28
C GLU A 390 21.90 -3.67 45.96
N PRO A 391 21.48 -4.78 45.31
CA PRO A 391 20.60 -4.73 44.15
C PRO A 391 19.33 -3.89 44.42
N GLY A 392 18.94 -3.07 43.46
CA GLY A 392 17.83 -2.12 43.55
C GLY A 392 18.20 -0.78 44.22
N SER A 393 19.36 -0.67 44.86
CA SER A 393 19.85 0.61 45.41
C SER A 393 20.36 1.54 44.31
N THR A 394 20.42 2.83 44.62
CA THR A 394 20.97 3.87 43.73
C THR A 394 22.32 4.34 44.27
N THR A 395 23.31 4.48 43.39
CA THR A 395 24.66 4.95 43.76
C THR A 395 25.25 5.84 42.68
N ASP A 396 26.24 6.66 43.03
CA ASP A 396 27.08 7.33 42.03
C ASP A 396 28.20 6.38 41.60
N VAL A 397 28.68 6.49 40.37
CA VAL A 397 29.86 5.77 39.88
C VAL A 397 30.79 6.77 39.19
N THR A 398 32.07 6.76 39.54
CA THR A 398 33.08 7.61 38.88
C THR A 398 34.14 6.74 38.21
N GLY A 399 34.22 6.75 36.88
CA GLY A 399 35.14 5.88 36.13
C GLY A 399 35.35 6.33 34.68
N ILE A 400 35.98 5.48 33.87
CA ILE A 400 36.25 5.75 32.45
C ILE A 400 35.44 4.76 31.61
N ILE A 401 34.52 5.25 30.78
CA ILE A 401 33.83 4.42 29.78
C ILE A 401 34.84 4.06 28.69
N THR A 402 35.19 2.78 28.58
CA THR A 402 36.25 2.25 27.70
C THR A 402 35.70 1.66 26.40
N SER A 403 34.51 1.08 26.44
CA SER A 403 33.84 0.51 25.27
C SER A 403 32.32 0.51 25.41
N TYR A 404 31.62 0.09 24.34
CA TYR A 404 30.21 -0.25 24.39
C TYR A 404 29.88 -1.38 23.40
N THR A 405 28.82 -2.12 23.70
CA THR A 405 28.16 -3.07 22.78
C THR A 405 26.83 -2.47 22.34
N PRO A 406 26.50 -2.42 21.03
CA PRO A 406 25.25 -1.82 20.58
C PRO A 406 23.99 -2.65 20.87
N GLU A 407 24.08 -3.98 20.83
CA GLU A 407 22.93 -4.89 20.99
C GLU A 407 23.34 -6.22 21.66
N PRO A 408 22.77 -6.57 22.84
CA PRO A 408 22.04 -5.65 23.72
C PRO A 408 22.94 -4.48 24.12
N PHE A 409 22.36 -3.30 24.26
CA PHE A 409 23.14 -2.11 24.59
C PHE A 409 23.82 -2.24 25.96
N MET A 410 25.13 -1.99 26.02
CA MET A 410 25.91 -2.04 27.27
C MET A 410 27.16 -1.17 27.16
N PHE A 411 27.31 -0.18 28.04
CA PHE A 411 28.58 0.51 28.27
C PHE A 411 29.50 -0.34 29.15
N THR A 412 30.81 -0.29 28.89
CA THR A 412 31.84 -0.80 29.80
C THR A 412 32.56 0.37 30.42
N MET A 413 32.57 0.45 31.75
CA MET A 413 33.30 1.45 32.52
C MET A 413 34.38 0.76 33.35
N GLU A 414 35.63 1.20 33.21
CA GLU A 414 36.78 0.71 33.96
C GLU A 414 37.35 1.78 34.89
N LYS A 415 38.27 1.35 35.77
CA LYS A 415 38.92 2.20 36.78
C LYS A 415 37.88 2.96 37.63
N ALA A 416 36.77 2.28 37.90
CA ALA A 416 35.63 2.90 38.55
C ALA A 416 35.79 2.94 40.08
N GLU A 417 35.22 3.96 40.68
CA GLU A 417 35.14 4.17 42.11
C GLU A 417 33.68 4.39 42.51
N LEU A 418 33.28 3.78 43.62
CA LEU A 418 32.00 4.04 44.28
C LEU A 418 32.21 5.05 45.42
N PRO A 419 31.17 5.82 45.80
CA PRO A 419 31.21 6.68 46.98
C PRO A 419 31.68 5.92 48.21
N ALA A 420 32.48 6.58 49.04
CA ALA A 420 32.82 6.04 50.36
C ALA A 420 31.53 5.75 51.14
N ALA A 421 31.45 4.57 51.77
CA ALA A 421 30.29 4.19 52.57
C ALA A 421 29.95 5.33 53.55
N ALA A 422 28.68 5.76 53.56
CA ALA A 422 28.23 6.79 54.48
C ALA A 422 28.61 6.40 55.92
N LYS A 423 29.33 7.28 56.62
CA LYS A 423 29.64 7.06 58.04
C LYS A 423 28.32 6.85 58.79
N PRO A 424 28.22 5.84 59.68
CA PRO A 424 27.00 5.61 60.43
C PRO A 424 26.60 6.90 61.15
N THR A 425 25.38 7.38 60.90
CA THR A 425 24.82 8.50 61.64
C THR A 425 24.81 8.11 63.13
N PRO A 426 25.40 8.92 64.04
CA PRO A 426 25.37 8.60 65.46
C PRO A 426 23.92 8.40 65.93
N PRO A 427 23.65 7.47 66.86
CA PRO A 427 22.30 7.26 67.36
C PRO A 427 21.77 8.59 67.90
N ARG A 428 20.61 9.01 67.40
CA ARG A 428 19.92 10.20 67.89
C ARG A 428 19.76 10.06 69.42
N PRO A 429 20.18 11.04 70.24
CA PRO A 429 20.02 10.94 71.69
C PRO A 429 18.54 10.72 72.02
N ARG A 430 18.27 9.73 72.89
CA ARG A 430 16.92 9.51 73.42
C ARG A 430 16.39 10.84 73.97
N PRO A 431 15.14 11.24 73.66
CA PRO A 431 14.59 12.49 74.17
C PRO A 431 14.62 12.48 75.70
N GLY A 432 15.45 13.34 76.28
CA GLY A 432 15.45 13.60 77.71
C GLY A 432 14.10 14.17 78.11
N THR A 433 13.47 13.52 79.08
CA THR A 433 12.26 13.96 79.77
C THR A 433 12.44 15.38 80.32
N LYS A 434 11.72 16.35 79.75
CA LYS A 434 11.47 17.66 80.37
C LYS A 434 9.97 17.91 80.48
N SER A 435 9.51 17.80 81.72
CA SER A 435 8.43 18.54 82.42
C SER A 435 7.30 19.18 81.60
N LYS A 436 6.09 18.69 81.88
CA LYS A 436 4.77 19.26 81.52
C LYS A 436 4.64 20.77 81.83
N PRO A 437 4.04 21.55 80.92
CA PRO A 437 3.31 22.76 81.27
C PRO A 437 1.84 22.45 81.60
N SER A 438 1.34 23.15 82.61
CA SER A 438 -0.06 23.20 83.05
C SER A 438 -0.98 23.71 81.94
N ALA A 439 -2.06 22.99 81.64
CA ALA A 439 -3.18 23.47 80.84
C ALA A 439 -4.47 23.44 81.67
N GLY A 440 -5.07 24.62 81.82
CA GLY A 440 -6.31 24.84 82.56
C GLY A 440 -7.55 24.29 81.85
N LYS A 441 -8.45 23.77 82.69
CA LYS A 441 -9.93 23.67 82.60
C LYS A 441 -10.57 24.07 81.25
N SER A 442 -11.13 23.13 80.50
CA SER A 442 -12.44 22.43 80.65
C SER A 442 -13.57 23.11 79.88
N GLY A 443 -14.16 22.38 78.92
CA GLY A 443 -15.51 22.67 78.44
C GLY A 443 -15.76 22.24 77.00
N ALA A 444 -16.16 20.99 76.77
CA ALA A 444 -17.00 20.66 75.62
C ALA A 444 -17.87 19.43 75.92
N ARG A 445 -19.17 19.64 75.73
CA ARG A 445 -20.29 18.72 75.91
C ARG A 445 -20.22 17.49 75.00
N ARG A 446 -20.81 16.40 75.51
CA ARG A 446 -21.05 15.09 74.87
C ARG A 446 -21.79 15.19 73.52
N PRO A 447 -21.57 14.24 72.60
CA PRO A 447 -22.38 14.05 71.40
C PRO A 447 -23.57 13.11 71.66
N ALA A 448 -24.61 13.23 70.83
CA ALA A 448 -25.60 12.18 70.62
C ALA A 448 -25.97 12.14 69.12
N ALA A 449 -26.05 10.90 68.63
CA ALA A 449 -26.43 10.42 67.29
C ALA A 449 -25.43 10.68 66.15
#